data_AF-A0A7K2CSW1-F1
#
_entry.id   AF-A0A7K2CSW1-F1
#
_cell.length_a   1.000
_cell.length_b   1.000
_cell.length_c   1.000
_cell.angle_alpha   90.00
_cell.angle_beta   90.00
_cell.angle_gamma   90.00
#
_symmetry.space_group_name_H-M   'P 1'
#
loop_
_entity.id
_entity.type
_entity.pdbx_description
1 polymer ?
#
loop_
_entity_poly.entity_id
_entity_poly.type
_entity_poly.pdbx_seq_one_letter_code
_entity_poly.pdbx_strand_id
1 'polypeptide(L)'
;MTGPDPAAALEDVGAEVMVCLLTDAEIAMRFPDYPAWLANPAPHQAVHLPMVDQGVTGDDVVRKLVGDINQHLDQGTGVMVHCGAGYGRAGIVCISVLTSRGMDLDS
;
A
#
# COMPACT_ATOMS: atom_id res chain seq x y z
N MET A 1 -8.62 -7.67 6.42
CA MET A 1 -8.64 -6.37 7.11
C MET A 1 -7.29 -6.25 7.82
N THR A 2 -6.48 -5.23 7.54
CA THR A 2 -5.05 -5.13 7.94
C THR A 2 -4.80 -4.83 9.42
N GLY A 3 -5.78 -5.06 10.31
CA GLY A 3 -5.65 -4.71 11.73
C GLY A 3 -5.84 -5.90 12.67
N PRO A 4 -5.19 -5.92 13.86
CA PRO A 4 -4.20 -4.95 14.39
C PRO A 4 -2.74 -5.29 14.07
N ASP A 5 -2.46 -6.44 13.43
CA ASP A 5 -1.11 -6.94 13.21
C ASP A 5 -0.72 -6.89 11.72
N PRO A 6 0.02 -5.87 11.29
CA PRO A 6 0.44 -5.74 9.90
C PRO A 6 1.48 -6.77 9.47
N ALA A 7 2.26 -7.34 10.40
CA ALA A 7 3.22 -8.39 10.06
C ALA A 7 2.48 -9.70 9.77
N ALA A 8 1.51 -10.08 10.60
CA ALA A 8 0.67 -11.25 10.34
C ALA A 8 -0.09 -11.13 9.01
N ALA A 9 -0.60 -9.93 8.69
CA ALA A 9 -1.30 -9.69 7.43
C ALA A 9 -0.38 -9.88 6.20
N LEU A 10 0.90 -9.52 6.30
CA LEU A 10 1.89 -9.75 5.25
C LEU A 10 2.21 -11.24 5.09
N GLU A 11 2.42 -11.94 6.21
CA GLU A 11 2.69 -13.38 6.23
C GLU A 11 1.54 -14.18 5.61
N ASP A 12 0.29 -13.85 5.96
CA ASP A 12 -0.91 -14.52 5.44
C ASP A 12 -1.03 -14.47 3.91
N VAL A 13 -0.50 -13.42 3.28
CA VAL A 13 -0.52 -13.26 1.81
C VAL A 13 0.83 -13.56 1.14
N GLY A 14 1.86 -13.88 1.92
CA GLY A 14 3.22 -14.07 1.43
C GLY A 14 3.85 -12.81 0.82
N ALA A 15 3.53 -11.63 1.35
CA ALA A 15 4.13 -10.36 0.94
C ALA A 15 5.23 -9.92 1.90
N GLU A 16 6.20 -9.17 1.41
CA GLU A 16 7.32 -8.66 2.21
C GLU A 16 7.30 -7.13 2.33
N VAL A 17 6.46 -6.47 1.52
CA VAL A 17 6.32 -5.01 1.47
C VAL A 17 4.89 -4.60 1.78
N MET A 18 4.72 -3.72 2.77
CA MET A 18 3.46 -3.07 3.10
C MET A 18 3.40 -1.66 2.52
N VAL A 19 2.37 -1.34 1.75
CA VAL A 19 2.05 0.02 1.30
C VAL A 19 0.82 0.52 2.05
N CYS A 20 1.02 1.50 2.94
CA CYS A 20 -0.05 2.16 3.67
C CYS A 20 -0.44 3.49 3.03
N LEU A 21 -1.72 3.61 2.65
CA LEU A 21 -2.28 4.83 2.06
C LEU A 21 -3.09 5.70 3.04
N LEU A 22 -3.15 5.29 4.31
CA LEU A 22 -3.87 6.03 5.36
C LEU A 22 -3.13 7.32 5.72
N THR A 23 -3.89 8.36 6.01
CA THR A 23 -3.36 9.58 6.64
C THR A 23 -3.01 9.31 8.11
N ASP A 24 -2.09 10.09 8.69
CA ASP A 24 -1.75 9.99 10.12
C ASP A 24 -2.97 10.11 11.03
N ALA A 25 -3.92 10.99 10.67
CA ALA A 25 -5.17 11.16 11.40
C ALA A 25 -6.05 9.90 11.36
N GLU A 26 -6.12 9.22 10.21
CA GLU A 26 -6.83 7.95 10.08
C GLU A 26 -6.15 6.81 10.86
N ILE A 27 -4.81 6.79 10.86
CA ILE A 27 -4.02 5.81 11.61
C ILE A 27 -4.24 6.02 13.10
N ALA A 28 -4.06 7.23 13.61
CA ALA A 28 -4.22 7.55 15.03
C ALA A 28 -5.62 7.20 15.57
N MET A 29 -6.65 7.29 14.73
CA MET A 29 -8.03 6.96 15.10
C MET A 29 -8.29 5.44 15.19
N ARG A 30 -7.60 4.63 14.38
CA ARG A 30 -7.95 3.21 14.18
C ARG A 30 -6.89 2.23 14.69
N PHE A 31 -5.62 2.59 14.58
CA PHE A 31 -4.47 1.72 14.82
C PHE A 31 -3.34 2.51 15.52
N PRO A 32 -3.45 2.77 16.83
CA PRO A 32 -2.52 3.65 17.55
C PRO A 32 -1.07 3.13 17.56
N ASP A 33 -0.86 1.82 17.48
CA ASP A 33 0.49 1.20 17.48
C ASP A 33 1.12 1.13 16.08
N TYR A 34 0.33 1.38 15.04
CA TYR A 34 0.77 1.24 13.66
C TYR A 34 1.87 2.23 13.22
N PRO A 35 1.89 3.50 13.67
CA PRO A 35 3.00 4.40 13.38
C PRO A 35 4.35 3.88 13.89
N ALA A 36 4.36 3.24 15.05
CA ALA A 36 5.59 2.66 15.61
C ALA A 36 6.08 1.48 14.76
N TRP A 37 5.16 0.66 14.25
CA TRP A 37 5.49 -0.42 13.33
C TRP A 37 5.98 0.10 11.96
N LEU A 38 5.33 1.12 11.39
CA LEU A 38 5.77 1.75 10.13
C LEU A 38 7.19 2.32 10.23
N ALA A 39 7.56 2.84 11.40
CA ALA A 39 8.90 3.36 11.66
C ALA A 39 9.97 2.24 11.82
N ASN A 40 9.56 1.01 12.15
CA ASN A 40 10.46 -0.12 12.34
C ASN A 40 9.82 -1.44 11.87
N PRO A 41 9.65 -1.65 10.55
CA PRO A 41 8.87 -2.77 10.01
C PRO A 41 9.66 -4.10 9.91
N ALA A 42 10.94 -4.11 10.29
CA ALA A 42 11.82 -5.26 10.12
C ALA A 42 11.21 -6.56 10.70
N PRO A 43 11.32 -7.70 9.99
CA PRO A 43 12.11 -7.95 8.78
C PRO A 43 11.46 -7.47 7.46
N HIS A 44 10.24 -6.95 7.50
CA HIS A 44 9.50 -6.46 6.35
C HIS A 44 9.94 -5.06 5.93
N GLN A 45 9.42 -4.60 4.80
CA GLN A 45 9.53 -3.21 4.35
C GLN A 45 8.16 -2.52 4.44
N ALA A 46 8.15 -1.23 4.73
CA ALA A 46 6.94 -0.44 4.76
C ALA A 46 7.12 0.87 3.99
N VAL A 47 6.12 1.21 3.19
CA VAL A 47 5.98 2.48 2.48
C VAL A 47 4.72 3.16 2.99
N HIS A 48 4.87 4.36 3.55
CA HIS A 48 3.75 5.19 3.97
C HIS A 48 3.59 6.36 3.00
N LEU A 49 2.46 6.38 2.30
CA LEU A 49 2.14 7.42 1.33
C LEU A 49 0.69 7.88 1.58
N PRO A 50 0.49 8.87 2.46
CA PRO A 50 -0.84 9.28 2.87
C PRO A 50 -1.60 9.88 1.69
N MET A 51 -2.73 9.26 1.35
CA MET A 51 -3.66 9.77 0.34
C MET A 51 -4.96 10.14 1.04
N VAL A 52 -5.41 11.39 0.90
CA VAL A 52 -6.68 11.85 1.49
C VAL A 52 -7.84 11.12 0.84
N ASP A 53 -8.76 10.58 1.65
CA ASP A 53 -9.95 9.90 1.15
C ASP A 53 -10.84 10.86 0.35
N GLN A 54 -11.31 10.44 -0.83
CA GLN A 54 -12.03 11.28 -1.81
C GLN A 54 -11.25 12.51 -2.30
N GLY A 55 -9.95 12.58 -2.03
CA GLY A 55 -9.05 13.62 -2.54
C GLY A 55 -8.39 13.24 -3.86
N VAL A 56 -7.79 14.23 -4.52
CA VAL A 56 -6.91 14.00 -5.67
C VAL A 56 -5.48 13.90 -5.15
N THR A 57 -4.83 12.77 -5.41
CA THR A 57 -3.37 12.65 -5.22
C THR A 57 -2.70 13.03 -6.54
N GLY A 58 -1.59 13.77 -6.47
CA GLY A 58 -0.85 14.18 -7.66
C GLY A 58 -0.41 12.97 -8.49
N ASP A 59 -0.60 13.04 -9.80
CA ASP A 59 -0.26 11.94 -10.71
C ASP A 59 1.23 11.54 -10.65
N ASP A 60 2.11 12.50 -10.35
CA ASP A 60 3.55 12.29 -10.14
C ASP A 60 3.82 11.39 -8.91
N VAL A 61 3.10 11.64 -7.82
CA VAL A 61 3.19 10.84 -6.59
C VAL A 61 2.70 9.41 -6.84
N VAL A 62 1.57 9.26 -7.55
CA VAL A 62 1.04 7.94 -7.91
C VAL A 62 1.99 7.21 -8.86
N ARG A 63 2.52 7.88 -9.89
CA ARG A 63 3.51 7.29 -10.81
C ARG A 63 4.76 6.81 -10.09
N LYS A 64 5.27 7.60 -9.13
CA LYS A 64 6.42 7.19 -8.32
C LYS A 64 6.10 5.92 -7.52
N LEU A 65 4.97 5.90 -6.82
CA LEU A 65 4.53 4.73 -6.06
C LEU A 65 4.38 3.48 -6.94
N VAL A 66 3.78 3.62 -8.12
CA VAL A 66 3.66 2.53 -9.09
C VAL A 66 5.03 2.02 -9.54
N GLY A 67 5.99 2.93 -9.79
CA GLY A 67 7.36 2.57 -10.10
C GLY A 67 8.06 1.78 -8.98
N ASP A 68 7.91 2.24 -7.74
CA ASP A 68 8.47 1.58 -6.56
C ASP A 68 7.85 0.17 -6.36
N ILE A 69 6.53 0.03 -6.52
CA ILE A 69 5.83 -1.26 -6.47
C ILE A 69 6.27 -2.18 -7.60
N ASN A 70 6.44 -1.65 -8.82
CA ASN A 70 6.93 -2.43 -9.95
C ASN A 70 8.32 -2.99 -9.68
N GLN A 71 9.23 -2.19 -9.12
CA GLN A 71 10.58 -2.64 -8.78
C GLN A 71 10.59 -3.84 -7.82
N HIS A 72 9.75 -3.82 -6.78
CA HIS A 72 9.63 -4.96 -5.86
C HIS A 72 9.09 -6.20 -6.56
N LEU A 73 8.04 -6.03 -7.37
CA LEU A 73 7.42 -7.13 -8.09
C LEU A 73 8.37 -7.73 -9.15
N ASP A 74 9.23 -6.92 -9.79
CA ASP A 74 10.26 -7.40 -10.73
C ASP A 74 11.37 -8.21 -10.03
N GLN A 75 11.56 -8.00 -8.72
CA GLN A 75 12.47 -8.79 -7.87
C GLN A 75 11.82 -10.07 -7.35
N GLY A 76 10.54 -10.32 -7.67
CA GLY A 76 9.77 -11.45 -7.17
C GLY A 76 9.21 -11.24 -5.77
N THR A 77 9.27 -10.02 -5.22
CA THR A 77 8.76 -9.69 -3.89
C THR A 77 7.27 -9.34 -3.94
N GLY A 78 6.48 -9.99 -3.07
CA GLY A 78 5.07 -9.69 -2.90
C GLY A 78 4.84 -8.35 -2.20
N VAL A 79 3.84 -7.58 -2.67
CA VAL A 79 3.49 -6.26 -2.14
C VAL A 79 2.01 -6.24 -1.72
N MET A 80 1.74 -5.89 -0.47
CA MET A 80 0.38 -5.65 0.04
C MET A 80 0.10 -4.16 0.06
N VAL A 81 -0.95 -3.71 -0.65
CA VAL A 81 -1.41 -2.32 -0.65
C VAL A 81 -2.72 -2.22 0.11
N HIS A 82 -2.83 -1.29 1.07
CA HIS A 82 -4.09 -1.07 1.81
C HIS A 82 -4.43 0.40 2.04
N CYS A 83 -5.73 0.62 2.24
CA CYS A 83 -6.32 1.85 2.74
C CYS A 83 -7.42 1.50 3.75
N GLY A 84 -8.11 2.49 4.32
CA GLY A 84 -9.05 2.27 5.42
C GLY A 84 -10.19 1.28 5.13
N ALA A 85 -10.68 1.25 3.89
CA ALA A 85 -11.73 0.33 3.46
C ALA A 85 -11.26 -0.74 2.44
N GLY A 86 -10.00 -0.70 1.99
CA GLY A 86 -9.44 -1.66 1.04
C GLY A 86 -9.90 -1.57 -0.42
N TYR A 87 -10.95 -0.79 -0.77
CA TYR A 87 -11.51 -0.76 -2.13
C TYR A 87 -11.34 0.56 -2.89
N GLY A 88 -11.08 1.68 -2.22
CA GLY A 88 -10.94 2.99 -2.87
C GLY A 88 -9.52 3.23 -3.39
N ARG A 89 -8.70 3.89 -2.57
CA ARG A 89 -7.31 4.27 -2.88
C ARG A 89 -6.43 3.07 -3.26
N ALA A 90 -6.54 1.96 -2.53
CA ALA A 90 -5.75 0.75 -2.80
C ALA A 90 -6.07 0.14 -4.18
N GLY A 91 -7.36 0.10 -4.55
CA GLY A 91 -7.79 -0.40 -5.86
C GLY A 91 -7.21 0.43 -7.02
N ILE A 92 -7.22 1.76 -6.90
CA ILE A 92 -6.64 2.66 -7.91
C ILE A 92 -5.14 2.41 -8.08
N VAL A 93 -4.40 2.24 -6.98
CA VAL A 93 -2.96 1.92 -7.04
C VAL A 93 -2.73 0.58 -7.73
N CYS A 94 -3.47 -0.46 -7.36
CA CYS A 94 -3.34 -1.79 -7.98
C CYS A 94 -3.65 -1.76 -9.49
N ILE A 95 -4.73 -1.07 -9.89
CA ILE A 95 -5.09 -0.92 -11.30
C ILE A 95 -3.99 -0.14 -12.06
N SER A 96 -3.44 0.91 -11.45
CA SER A 96 -2.34 1.69 -12.04
C SER A 96 -1.08 0.83 -12.24
N VAL A 97 -0.80 -0.08 -11.31
CA VAL A 97 0.29 -1.06 -11.45
C VAL A 97 0.01 -2.01 -12.62
N LEU A 98 -1.18 -2.61 -12.70
CA LEU A 98 -1.55 -3.54 -13.78
C LEU A 98 -1.48 -2.89 -15.16
N THR A 99 -2.06 -1.69 -15.30
CA THR A 99 -2.01 -0.92 -16.55
C THR A 99 -0.60 -0.50 -16.92
N SER A 100 0.24 -0.12 -15.95
CA SER A 100 1.67 0.19 -16.21
C SER A 100 2.45 -1.02 -16.74
N ARG A 101 1.99 -2.24 -16.45
CA ARG A 101 2.57 -3.49 -16.93
C ARG A 101 1.96 -3.98 -18.25
N GLY A 102 1.08 -3.18 -18.86
CA GLY A 102 0.45 -3.51 -20.14
C GLY A 102 -0.73 -4.47 -20.04
N MET A 103 -1.34 -4.62 -18.87
CA MET A 103 -2.62 -5.33 -18.73
C MET A 103 -3.77 -4.35 -19.03
N ASP A 104 -4.62 -4.71 -19.99
CA ASP A 104 -5.77 -3.88 -20.35
C ASP A 104 -6.82 -3.87 -19.23
N LEU A 105 -7.50 -2.72 -19.09
CA LEU A 105 -8.62 -2.52 -18.16
C LEU A 105 -9.89 -3.25 -18.59
N ASP A 106 -9.96 -3.61 -19.87
CA ASP A 106 -11.10 -4.23 -20.53
C ASP A 106 -10.82 -5.74 -20.71
N SER A 107 -10.89 -6.51 -19.62
CA SER A 107 -10.95 -7.98 -19.71
C SER A 107 -12.38 -8.47 -19.93
#